data_AF-A0A0Q6WNU3-F1
#
_entry.id   AF-A0A0Q6WNU3-F1
#
_cell.length_a   1.000
_cell.length_b   1.000
_cell.length_c   1.000
_cell.angle_alpha   90.00
_cell.angle_beta   90.00
_cell.angle_gamma   90.00
#
_symmetry.space_group_name_H-M   'P 1'
#
loop_
_entity.id
_entity.type
_entity.pdbx_description
1 polymer ?
#
loop_
_entity_poly.entity_id
_entity_poly.type
_entity_poly.pdbx_seq_one_letter_code
_entity_poly.pdbx_strand_id
1 'polypeptide(L)'
;MSTVIPGISPSVIPNLSTTTIRNWTTEDYAALSTDQLIAFTTAQASVILSSSLAVLKSDQIRAFQTEDLRAIATSALAGFSSDQIQALKTDQVQALSTSQIAVLSTAQIQGLSSADMVALTSGQIGALTSAQLGNLSTAQIAAIETVDIKSITTAALRNLSSTQLDAFTSDQLRALSSGQVNSLTTSQVNTLGTADLNSLSSSQFANLSTAQAQALTATQLGNLATDNLNALGTGHFAVLSSTQFGGLTTGQLSKLETADLRAVTTAALNGLSSDQVGALASDAVGSLTTAQVGSLGTAQIKGLTTGDMVALTSAQVASLTSTQAGSLSTAQIAAIETADIKSLTTGALRNLSSDQLDAFTSDQLRALSSGQVNSLTTGQINTLGTADLNSLTSSQFSNLSSGQVQALTNTQLANLATDNLNALGTAQFAALSSSQFGALTTGQLGKLETADLRAVTTAALNGLSSDQVGALASDAVGSMTTAQVASLGTAQIKGLTTGDMVALTSAQVASLTSTQAGSLSTAQIAADATPGQIEAPPRSRA
;
A
#
# COMPACT_ATOMS: atom_id res chain seq x y z
N MET A 1 -79.77 -24.30 -11.75
CA MET A 1 -80.67 -25.27 -11.07
C MET A 1 -80.47 -25.02 -9.59
N SER A 2 -81.52 -25.02 -8.76
CA SER A 2 -81.33 -24.83 -7.32
C SER A 2 -80.40 -25.92 -6.78
N THR A 3 -79.38 -25.53 -6.02
CA THR A 3 -78.39 -26.46 -5.46
C THR A 3 -79.05 -27.61 -4.69
N VAL A 4 -78.54 -28.83 -4.88
CA VAL A 4 -79.02 -30.03 -4.17
C VAL A 4 -78.34 -30.22 -2.80
N ILE A 5 -77.32 -29.42 -2.51
CA ILE A 5 -76.42 -29.61 -1.37
C ILE A 5 -77.06 -29.40 0.00
N PRO A 6 -77.96 -28.41 0.23
CA PRO A 6 -78.62 -28.26 1.53
C PRO A 6 -79.43 -29.49 1.98
N GLY A 7 -79.77 -30.41 1.07
CA GLY A 7 -80.49 -31.65 1.37
C GLY A 7 -79.62 -32.88 1.64
N ILE A 8 -78.29 -32.81 1.49
CA ILE A 8 -77.39 -33.97 1.65
C ILE A 8 -76.82 -33.98 3.08
N SER A 9 -77.20 -34.97 3.90
CA SER A 9 -76.58 -35.15 5.23
C SER A 9 -75.07 -35.46 5.11
N PRO A 10 -74.19 -34.93 5.98
CA PRO A 10 -72.75 -35.26 5.98
C PRO A 10 -72.46 -36.77 5.94
N SER A 11 -73.29 -37.60 6.59
CA SER A 11 -73.15 -39.06 6.61
C SER A 11 -73.31 -39.75 5.24
N VAL A 12 -73.91 -39.07 4.26
CA VAL A 12 -74.12 -39.61 2.90
C VAL A 12 -72.91 -39.34 2.02
N ILE A 13 -72.17 -38.26 2.26
CA ILE A 13 -71.10 -37.77 1.39
C ILE A 13 -70.00 -38.81 1.17
N PRO A 14 -69.47 -39.53 2.19
CA PRO A 14 -68.44 -40.54 1.97
C PRO A 14 -68.84 -41.67 0.99
N ASN A 15 -70.14 -41.91 0.80
CA ASN A 15 -70.66 -42.97 -0.06
C ASN A 15 -70.89 -42.51 -1.51
N LEU A 16 -70.72 -41.22 -1.82
CA LEU A 16 -70.85 -40.70 -3.18
C LEU A 16 -69.63 -41.07 -4.03
N SER A 17 -69.83 -41.39 -5.30
CA SER A 17 -68.69 -41.65 -6.20
C SER A 17 -67.89 -40.37 -6.46
N THR A 18 -66.59 -40.51 -6.73
CA THR A 18 -65.75 -39.37 -7.14
C THR A 18 -66.26 -38.71 -8.43
N THR A 19 -66.86 -39.48 -9.34
CA THR A 19 -67.55 -38.94 -10.53
C THR A 19 -68.73 -38.04 -10.17
N THR A 20 -69.51 -38.42 -9.15
CA THR A 20 -70.63 -37.60 -8.66
C THR A 20 -70.12 -36.28 -8.10
N ILE A 21 -69.12 -36.32 -7.21
CA ILE A 21 -68.53 -35.12 -6.59
C ILE A 21 -67.89 -34.20 -7.64
N ARG A 22 -67.17 -34.77 -8.63
CA ARG A 22 -66.52 -34.01 -9.70
C ARG A 22 -67.52 -33.25 -10.58
N ASN A 23 -68.74 -33.76 -10.73
CA ASN A 23 -69.78 -33.17 -11.58
C ASN A 23 -70.67 -32.13 -10.85
N TRP A 24 -70.44 -31.88 -9.56
CA TRP A 24 -71.10 -30.79 -8.84
C TRP A 24 -70.75 -29.42 -9.43
N THR A 25 -71.76 -28.54 -9.48
CA THR A 25 -71.59 -27.18 -10.00
C THR A 25 -70.87 -26.28 -9.00
N THR A 26 -70.38 -25.12 -9.43
CA THR A 26 -69.81 -24.14 -8.49
C THR A 26 -70.84 -23.65 -7.46
N GLU A 27 -72.12 -23.57 -7.82
CA GLU A 27 -73.20 -23.26 -6.87
C GLU A 27 -73.33 -24.34 -5.79
N ASP A 28 -73.16 -25.61 -6.15
CA ASP A 28 -73.15 -26.73 -5.20
C ASP A 28 -71.97 -26.62 -4.23
N TYR A 29 -70.76 -26.41 -4.74
CA TYR A 29 -69.59 -26.23 -3.87
C TYR A 29 -69.73 -25.01 -2.94
N ALA A 30 -70.25 -23.89 -3.44
CA ALA A 30 -70.49 -22.69 -2.64
C ALA A 30 -71.53 -22.90 -1.52
N ALA A 31 -72.44 -23.86 -1.68
CA ALA A 31 -73.50 -24.18 -0.72
C ALA A 31 -73.11 -25.22 0.35
N LEU A 32 -71.93 -25.84 0.26
CA LEU A 32 -71.47 -26.83 1.24
C LEU A 32 -71.31 -26.22 2.64
N SER A 33 -71.82 -26.90 3.67
CA SER A 33 -71.45 -26.61 5.06
C SER A 33 -70.05 -27.14 5.39
N THR A 34 -69.47 -26.66 6.49
CA THR A 34 -68.17 -27.16 6.99
C THR A 34 -68.23 -28.65 7.35
N ASP A 35 -69.35 -29.11 7.95
CA ASP A 35 -69.54 -30.53 8.29
C ASP A 35 -69.62 -31.42 7.05
N GLN A 36 -70.23 -30.92 5.99
CA GLN A 36 -70.29 -31.62 4.71
C GLN A 36 -68.91 -31.73 4.05
N LEU A 37 -68.08 -30.70 4.14
CA LEU A 37 -66.70 -30.74 3.64
C LEU A 37 -65.81 -31.69 4.46
N ILE A 38 -65.95 -31.69 5.79
CA ILE A 38 -65.23 -32.63 6.68
C ILE A 38 -65.60 -34.08 6.37
N ALA A 39 -66.81 -34.34 5.86
CA ALA A 39 -67.25 -35.68 5.51
C ALA A 39 -66.73 -36.17 4.14
N PHE A 40 -65.93 -35.39 3.42
CA PHE A 40 -65.30 -35.87 2.19
C PHE A 40 -64.28 -36.97 2.53
N THR A 41 -64.14 -37.93 1.62
CA THR A 41 -62.97 -38.81 1.62
C THR A 41 -61.83 -38.15 0.85
N THR A 42 -60.59 -38.53 1.16
CA THR A 42 -59.40 -38.08 0.43
C THR A 42 -59.46 -38.39 -1.07
N ALA A 43 -60.11 -39.49 -1.47
CA ALA A 43 -60.36 -39.80 -2.87
C ALA A 43 -61.31 -38.80 -3.54
N GLN A 44 -62.34 -38.34 -2.82
CA GLN A 44 -63.26 -37.31 -3.30
C GLN A 44 -62.62 -35.92 -3.34
N ALA A 45 -61.76 -35.59 -2.37
CA ALA A 45 -60.97 -34.36 -2.39
C ALA A 45 -60.06 -34.27 -3.63
N SER A 46 -59.50 -35.40 -4.08
CA SER A 46 -58.59 -35.42 -5.24
C SER A 46 -59.22 -35.09 -6.59
N VAL A 47 -60.56 -35.15 -6.69
CA VAL A 47 -61.29 -34.88 -7.93
C VAL A 47 -61.93 -33.49 -8.00
N ILE A 48 -61.78 -32.67 -6.95
CA ILE A 48 -62.28 -31.30 -6.91
C ILE A 48 -61.57 -30.45 -7.99
N LEU A 49 -62.33 -29.65 -8.73
CA LEU A 49 -61.85 -28.80 -9.81
C LEU A 49 -61.42 -27.42 -9.30
N SER A 50 -60.55 -26.72 -10.04
CA SER A 50 -60.10 -25.36 -9.70
C SER A 50 -61.27 -24.37 -9.58
N SER A 51 -62.24 -24.44 -10.49
CA SER A 51 -63.45 -23.59 -10.46
C SER A 51 -64.31 -23.84 -9.22
N SER A 52 -64.34 -25.08 -8.73
CA SER A 52 -65.08 -25.47 -7.53
C SER A 52 -64.39 -24.98 -6.26
N LEU A 53 -63.07 -25.00 -6.21
CA LEU A 53 -62.31 -24.46 -5.07
C LEU A 53 -62.45 -22.94 -4.98
N ALA A 54 -62.41 -22.23 -6.11
CA ALA A 54 -62.44 -20.76 -6.16
C ALA A 54 -63.68 -20.11 -5.52
N VAL A 55 -64.78 -20.86 -5.35
CA VAL A 55 -66.04 -20.35 -4.80
C VAL A 55 -66.25 -20.67 -3.32
N LEU A 56 -65.33 -21.42 -2.69
CA LEU A 56 -65.41 -21.75 -1.27
C LEU A 56 -65.05 -20.53 -0.39
N LYS A 57 -65.79 -20.34 0.70
CA LYS A 57 -65.55 -19.30 1.71
C LYS A 57 -64.44 -19.71 2.67
N SER A 58 -63.88 -18.75 3.40
CA SER A 58 -62.78 -18.99 4.35
C SER A 58 -63.08 -20.09 5.38
N ASP A 59 -64.30 -20.14 5.92
CA ASP A 59 -64.68 -21.18 6.90
C ASP A 59 -64.76 -22.58 6.28
N GLN A 60 -65.18 -22.66 5.00
CA GLN A 60 -65.17 -23.90 4.22
C GLN A 60 -63.74 -24.37 3.94
N ILE A 61 -62.83 -23.44 3.60
CA ILE A 61 -61.41 -23.76 3.41
C ILE A 61 -60.76 -24.30 4.70
N ARG A 62 -61.07 -23.71 5.85
CA ARG A 62 -60.60 -24.17 7.17
C ARG A 62 -61.15 -25.53 7.60
N ALA A 63 -62.22 -25.99 6.96
CA ALA A 63 -62.87 -27.26 7.28
C ALA A 63 -62.20 -28.46 6.62
N PHE A 64 -61.36 -28.26 5.59
CA PHE A 64 -60.64 -29.37 4.97
C PHE A 64 -59.70 -30.07 5.96
N GLN A 65 -59.66 -31.40 5.93
CA GLN A 65 -58.65 -32.17 6.63
C GLN A 65 -57.30 -32.06 5.90
N THR A 66 -56.19 -32.22 6.63
CA THR A 66 -54.83 -32.13 6.09
C THR A 66 -54.56 -33.16 4.98
N GLU A 67 -55.13 -34.35 5.14
CA GLU A 67 -55.06 -35.47 4.19
C GLU A 67 -55.76 -35.13 2.88
N ASP A 68 -56.93 -34.49 2.97
CA ASP A 68 -57.73 -34.09 1.83
C ASP A 68 -57.05 -32.97 1.04
N LEU A 69 -56.53 -31.94 1.74
CA LEU A 69 -55.75 -30.88 1.12
C LEU A 69 -54.56 -31.44 0.35
N ARG A 70 -53.83 -32.40 0.93
CA ARG A 70 -52.70 -33.05 0.27
C ARG A 70 -53.09 -33.85 -0.97
N ALA A 71 -54.34 -34.33 -1.03
CA ALA A 71 -54.84 -35.08 -2.18
C ALA A 71 -55.42 -34.20 -3.29
N ILE A 72 -55.71 -32.92 -3.03
CA ILE A 72 -56.14 -31.98 -4.07
C ILE A 72 -55.08 -31.91 -5.18
N ALA A 73 -55.49 -32.17 -6.42
CA ALA A 73 -54.61 -32.12 -7.56
C ALA A 73 -53.96 -30.73 -7.73
N THR A 74 -52.68 -30.69 -8.13
CA THR A 74 -51.94 -29.44 -8.37
C THR A 74 -52.64 -28.51 -9.37
N SER A 75 -53.31 -29.07 -10.38
CA SER A 75 -54.12 -28.31 -11.34
C SER A 75 -55.34 -27.60 -10.71
N ALA A 76 -55.85 -28.11 -9.59
CA ALA A 76 -56.98 -27.54 -8.88
C ALA A 76 -56.55 -26.40 -7.94
N LEU A 77 -55.38 -26.50 -7.31
CA LEU A 77 -54.84 -25.48 -6.40
C LEU A 77 -54.60 -24.12 -7.06
N ALA A 78 -54.39 -24.10 -8.38
CA ALA A 78 -54.34 -22.85 -9.14
C ALA A 78 -55.63 -22.01 -9.01
N GLY A 79 -56.76 -22.62 -8.61
CA GLY A 79 -58.03 -21.95 -8.39
C GLY A 79 -58.18 -21.26 -7.03
N PHE A 80 -57.25 -21.43 -6.08
CA PHE A 80 -57.33 -20.73 -4.79
C PHE A 80 -57.14 -19.22 -4.97
N SER A 81 -57.91 -18.39 -4.29
CA SER A 81 -57.57 -16.97 -4.13
C SER A 81 -56.50 -16.77 -3.04
N SER A 82 -55.88 -15.60 -3.00
CA SER A 82 -54.99 -15.22 -1.89
C SER A 82 -55.70 -15.25 -0.54
N ASP A 83 -56.97 -14.86 -0.50
CA ASP A 83 -57.79 -14.85 0.72
C ASP A 83 -58.09 -16.28 1.20
N GLN A 84 -58.23 -17.23 0.27
CA GLN A 84 -58.41 -18.64 0.60
C GLN A 84 -57.11 -19.25 1.15
N ILE A 85 -55.95 -18.89 0.59
CA ILE A 85 -54.66 -19.31 1.14
C ILE A 85 -54.47 -18.73 2.55
N GLN A 86 -54.75 -17.45 2.75
CA GLN A 86 -54.68 -16.80 4.06
C GLN A 86 -55.68 -17.38 5.08
N ALA A 87 -56.79 -17.96 4.61
CA ALA A 87 -57.77 -18.60 5.48
C ALA A 87 -57.31 -19.95 6.02
N LEU A 88 -56.38 -20.64 5.36
CA LEU A 88 -55.85 -21.93 5.82
C LEU A 88 -55.25 -21.78 7.23
N LYS A 89 -55.39 -22.84 8.01
CA LYS A 89 -54.65 -22.98 9.27
C LYS A 89 -53.19 -23.35 8.97
N THR A 90 -52.29 -23.06 9.89
CA THR A 90 -50.86 -23.30 9.72
C THR A 90 -50.52 -24.80 9.55
N ASP A 91 -51.24 -25.70 10.23
CA ASP A 91 -51.12 -27.16 10.04
C ASP A 91 -51.59 -27.61 8.64
N GLN A 92 -52.63 -26.95 8.11
CA GLN A 92 -53.12 -27.17 6.75
C GLN A 92 -52.11 -26.71 5.69
N VAL A 93 -51.44 -25.58 5.90
CA VAL A 93 -50.35 -25.12 5.00
C VAL A 93 -49.18 -26.11 5.05
N GLN A 94 -48.76 -26.52 6.24
CA GLN A 94 -47.67 -27.50 6.40
C GLN A 94 -47.98 -28.85 5.72
N ALA A 95 -49.24 -29.27 5.66
CA ALA A 95 -49.65 -30.53 5.04
C ALA A 95 -49.55 -30.55 3.49
N LEU A 96 -49.42 -29.39 2.84
CA LEU A 96 -49.26 -29.31 1.39
C LEU A 96 -47.97 -30.01 0.93
N SER A 97 -48.03 -30.78 -0.15
CA SER A 97 -46.81 -31.36 -0.74
C SER A 97 -45.93 -30.30 -1.42
N THR A 98 -44.67 -30.63 -1.65
CA THR A 98 -43.73 -29.76 -2.39
C THR A 98 -44.23 -29.44 -3.80
N SER A 99 -44.86 -30.41 -4.48
CA SER A 99 -45.47 -30.20 -5.80
C SER A 99 -46.67 -29.25 -5.74
N GLN A 100 -47.42 -29.24 -4.65
CA GLN A 100 -48.54 -28.33 -4.44
C GLN A 100 -48.06 -26.91 -4.16
N ILE A 101 -47.02 -26.73 -3.34
CA ILE A 101 -46.38 -25.42 -3.11
C ILE A 101 -45.80 -24.84 -4.41
N ALA A 102 -45.14 -25.66 -5.23
CA ALA A 102 -44.49 -25.22 -6.46
C ALA A 102 -45.47 -24.68 -7.54
N VAL A 103 -46.75 -25.07 -7.50
CA VAL A 103 -47.77 -24.61 -8.47
C VAL A 103 -48.56 -23.40 -8.00
N LEU A 104 -48.38 -22.94 -6.75
CA LEU A 104 -49.04 -21.73 -6.27
C LEU A 104 -48.52 -20.50 -7.02
N SER A 105 -49.41 -19.57 -7.35
CA SER A 105 -49.03 -18.26 -7.90
C SER A 105 -48.27 -17.42 -6.88
N THR A 106 -47.57 -16.39 -7.35
CA THR A 106 -46.86 -15.43 -6.48
C THR A 106 -47.80 -14.69 -5.53
N ALA A 107 -49.04 -14.40 -5.95
CA ALA A 107 -50.06 -13.78 -5.12
C ALA A 107 -50.59 -14.72 -4.03
N GLN A 108 -50.76 -16.01 -4.34
CA GLN A 108 -51.13 -17.02 -3.35
C GLN A 108 -50.03 -17.20 -2.30
N ILE A 109 -48.77 -17.32 -2.72
CA ILE A 109 -47.63 -17.40 -1.79
C ILE A 109 -47.52 -16.15 -0.92
N GLN A 110 -47.74 -14.95 -1.48
CA GLN A 110 -47.75 -13.71 -0.70
C GLN A 110 -48.87 -13.67 0.35
N GLY A 111 -49.96 -14.42 0.16
CA GLY A 111 -51.05 -14.56 1.13
C GLY A 111 -50.69 -15.36 2.39
N LEU A 112 -49.57 -16.08 2.41
CA LEU A 112 -49.10 -16.82 3.59
C LEU A 112 -48.67 -15.87 4.71
N SER A 113 -49.05 -16.17 5.95
CA SER A 113 -48.60 -15.40 7.11
C SER A 113 -47.16 -15.77 7.49
N SER A 114 -46.51 -14.96 8.34
CA SER A 114 -45.21 -15.32 8.91
C SER A 114 -45.26 -16.62 9.73
N ALA A 115 -46.39 -16.93 10.37
CA ALA A 115 -46.56 -18.21 11.09
C ALA A 115 -46.59 -19.41 10.12
N ASP A 116 -47.17 -19.22 8.94
CA ASP A 116 -47.17 -20.24 7.90
C ASP A 116 -45.77 -20.44 7.32
N MET A 117 -45.01 -19.35 7.13
CA MET A 117 -43.61 -19.42 6.70
C MET A 117 -42.74 -20.22 7.69
N VAL A 118 -42.96 -20.04 9.01
CA VAL A 118 -42.29 -20.82 10.06
C VAL A 118 -42.69 -22.30 10.03
N ALA A 119 -43.92 -22.62 9.65
CA ALA A 119 -44.39 -24.00 9.64
C ALA A 119 -44.01 -24.79 8.39
N LEU A 120 -43.61 -24.12 7.31
CA LEU A 120 -43.12 -24.80 6.11
C LEU A 120 -41.86 -25.62 6.43
N THR A 121 -41.80 -26.82 5.88
CA THR A 121 -40.62 -27.67 5.94
C THR A 121 -39.53 -27.17 4.98
N SER A 122 -38.29 -27.56 5.24
CA SER A 122 -37.15 -27.29 4.35
C SER A 122 -37.41 -27.73 2.90
N GLY A 123 -38.10 -28.86 2.73
CA GLY A 123 -38.48 -29.36 1.40
C GLY A 123 -39.50 -28.46 0.69
N GLN A 124 -40.45 -27.87 1.42
CA GLN A 124 -41.43 -26.94 0.86
C GLN A 124 -40.80 -25.58 0.52
N ILE A 125 -39.93 -25.04 1.38
CA ILE A 125 -39.15 -23.83 1.09
C ILE A 125 -38.27 -24.04 -0.15
N GLY A 126 -37.59 -25.18 -0.26
CA GLY A 126 -36.78 -25.54 -1.43
C GLY A 126 -37.57 -25.79 -2.71
N ALA A 127 -38.89 -26.03 -2.60
CA ALA A 127 -39.79 -26.19 -3.75
C ALA A 127 -40.32 -24.87 -4.31
N LEU A 128 -40.12 -23.75 -3.60
CA LEU A 128 -40.48 -22.42 -4.10
C LEU A 128 -39.64 -22.09 -5.34
N THR A 129 -40.31 -21.64 -6.38
CA THR A 129 -39.68 -21.11 -7.59
C THR A 129 -39.03 -19.75 -7.31
N SER A 130 -38.06 -19.35 -8.14
CA SER A 130 -37.42 -18.03 -8.02
C SER A 130 -38.44 -16.88 -8.08
N ALA A 131 -39.52 -17.02 -8.86
CA ALA A 131 -40.59 -16.02 -8.96
C ALA A 131 -41.41 -15.93 -7.67
N GLN A 132 -41.74 -17.06 -7.04
CA GLN A 132 -42.45 -17.07 -5.76
C GLN A 132 -41.60 -16.49 -4.63
N LEU A 133 -40.34 -16.91 -4.51
CA LEU A 133 -39.43 -16.40 -3.49
C LEU A 133 -39.17 -14.89 -3.67
N GLY A 134 -38.97 -14.44 -4.91
CA GLY A 134 -38.78 -13.03 -5.24
C GLY A 134 -40.01 -12.14 -5.02
N ASN A 135 -41.19 -12.72 -4.77
CA ASN A 135 -42.42 -11.97 -4.44
C ASN A 135 -42.74 -11.96 -2.94
N LEU A 136 -41.94 -12.64 -2.10
CA LEU A 136 -42.12 -12.62 -0.66
C LEU A 136 -41.86 -11.22 -0.09
N SER A 137 -42.68 -10.85 0.90
CA SER A 137 -42.44 -9.67 1.72
C SER A 137 -41.23 -9.87 2.63
N THR A 138 -40.65 -8.77 3.11
CA THR A 138 -39.53 -8.80 4.08
C THR A 138 -39.91 -9.52 5.37
N ALA A 139 -41.15 -9.41 5.83
CA ALA A 139 -41.67 -10.12 7.01
C ALA A 139 -41.79 -11.64 6.80
N GLN A 140 -42.08 -12.09 5.57
CA GLN A 140 -42.10 -13.51 5.23
C GLN A 140 -40.68 -14.07 5.13
N ILE A 141 -39.74 -13.32 4.55
CA ILE A 141 -38.33 -13.71 4.47
C ILE A 141 -37.72 -13.84 5.87
N ALA A 142 -37.92 -12.83 6.74
CA ALA A 142 -37.43 -12.86 8.11
C ALA A 142 -38.03 -14.01 8.95
N ALA A 143 -39.17 -14.56 8.54
CA ALA A 143 -39.85 -15.68 9.20
C ALA A 143 -39.38 -17.06 8.73
N ILE A 144 -38.58 -17.18 7.65
CA ILE A 144 -38.03 -18.46 7.20
C ILE A 144 -37.04 -18.97 8.26
N GLU A 145 -37.21 -20.19 8.76
CA GLU A 145 -36.32 -20.71 9.81
C GLU A 145 -34.89 -20.90 9.28
N THR A 146 -33.91 -20.76 10.16
CA THR A 146 -32.49 -20.86 9.79
C THR A 146 -32.12 -22.22 9.18
N VAL A 147 -32.79 -23.29 9.59
CA VAL A 147 -32.61 -24.64 9.03
C VAL A 147 -33.05 -24.72 7.56
N ASP A 148 -34.03 -23.90 7.16
CA ASP A 148 -34.60 -23.92 5.81
C ASP A 148 -33.82 -23.08 4.81
N ILE A 149 -33.05 -22.10 5.27
CA ILE A 149 -32.25 -21.21 4.41
C ILE A 149 -31.35 -21.98 3.46
N LYS A 150 -30.79 -23.12 3.89
CA LYS A 150 -29.92 -23.97 3.06
C LYS A 150 -30.66 -24.65 1.90
N SER A 151 -31.98 -24.75 1.98
CA SER A 151 -32.83 -25.33 0.93
C SER A 151 -33.14 -24.33 -0.19
N ILE A 152 -32.91 -23.03 0.03
CA ILE A 152 -33.06 -22.01 -1.00
C ILE A 152 -31.97 -22.21 -2.06
N THR A 153 -32.40 -22.44 -3.31
CA THR A 153 -31.46 -22.62 -4.41
C THR A 153 -30.67 -21.34 -4.71
N THR A 154 -29.45 -21.51 -5.24
CA THR A 154 -28.62 -20.37 -5.68
C THR A 154 -29.30 -19.52 -6.76
N ALA A 155 -30.08 -20.15 -7.64
CA ALA A 155 -30.86 -19.44 -8.67
C ALA A 155 -31.97 -18.57 -8.06
N ALA A 156 -32.63 -19.03 -7.00
CA ALA A 156 -33.66 -18.25 -6.31
C ALA A 156 -33.02 -17.11 -5.50
N LEU A 157 -31.90 -17.38 -4.80
CA LEU A 157 -31.17 -16.37 -4.04
C LEU A 157 -30.69 -15.21 -4.93
N ARG A 158 -30.21 -15.50 -6.15
CA ARG A 158 -29.81 -14.48 -7.13
C ARG A 158 -30.96 -13.62 -7.66
N ASN A 159 -32.21 -14.07 -7.51
CA ASN A 159 -33.39 -13.33 -7.94
C ASN A 159 -33.94 -12.38 -6.86
N LEU A 160 -33.41 -12.45 -5.63
CA LEU A 160 -33.83 -11.55 -4.55
C LEU A 160 -33.33 -10.13 -4.79
N SER A 161 -34.20 -9.16 -4.54
CA SER A 161 -33.83 -7.75 -4.47
C SER A 161 -32.93 -7.46 -3.27
N SER A 162 -32.24 -6.31 -3.28
CA SER A 162 -31.44 -5.87 -2.13
C SER A 162 -32.31 -5.71 -0.88
N THR A 163 -33.51 -5.13 -1.00
CA THR A 163 -34.47 -5.01 0.12
C THR A 163 -34.87 -6.35 0.72
N GLN A 164 -34.94 -7.40 -0.09
CA GLN A 164 -35.24 -8.75 0.40
C GLN A 164 -34.04 -9.42 1.06
N LEU A 165 -32.82 -9.21 0.54
CA LEU A 165 -31.61 -9.68 1.20
C LEU A 165 -31.36 -8.97 2.54
N ASP A 166 -31.59 -7.66 2.61
CA ASP A 166 -31.48 -6.86 3.84
C ASP A 166 -32.53 -7.27 4.89
N ALA A 167 -33.57 -8.02 4.51
CA ALA A 167 -34.56 -8.57 5.43
C ALA A 167 -34.11 -9.87 6.11
N PHE A 168 -33.00 -10.47 5.66
CA PHE A 168 -32.44 -11.63 6.35
C PHE A 168 -31.91 -11.19 7.71
N THR A 169 -32.21 -11.98 8.73
CA THR A 169 -31.58 -11.85 10.04
C THR A 169 -30.12 -12.31 9.98
N SER A 170 -29.31 -11.88 10.93
CA SER A 170 -27.91 -12.32 11.05
C SER A 170 -27.78 -13.84 11.18
N ASP A 171 -28.72 -14.51 11.85
CA ASP A 171 -28.72 -15.97 11.96
C ASP A 171 -29.04 -16.65 10.63
N GLN A 172 -29.95 -16.09 9.82
CA GLN A 172 -30.24 -16.59 8.48
C GLN A 172 -29.06 -16.38 7.53
N LEU A 173 -28.37 -15.23 7.59
CA LEU A 173 -27.14 -15.01 6.80
C LEU A 173 -26.03 -16.01 7.16
N ARG A 174 -25.87 -16.32 8.44
CA ARG A 174 -24.94 -17.36 8.92
C ARG A 174 -25.34 -18.77 8.49
N ALA A 175 -26.64 -19.01 8.30
CA ALA A 175 -27.15 -20.31 7.86
C ALA A 175 -26.89 -20.59 6.37
N LEU A 176 -26.65 -19.54 5.55
CA LEU A 176 -26.28 -19.71 4.14
C LEU A 176 -25.03 -20.58 4.00
N SER A 177 -25.07 -21.56 3.11
CA SER A 177 -23.87 -22.30 2.72
C SER A 177 -22.87 -21.40 1.99
N SER A 178 -21.59 -21.77 2.00
CA SER A 178 -20.55 -21.04 1.25
C SER A 178 -20.87 -20.97 -0.24
N GLY A 179 -21.50 -22.01 -0.82
CA GLY A 179 -21.97 -22.02 -2.21
C GLY A 179 -23.08 -21.01 -2.48
N GLN A 180 -24.00 -20.81 -1.53
CA GLN A 180 -25.04 -19.78 -1.62
C GLN A 180 -24.42 -18.36 -1.56
N VAL A 181 -23.51 -18.12 -0.62
CA VAL A 181 -22.82 -16.82 -0.50
C VAL A 181 -22.02 -16.50 -1.78
N ASN A 182 -21.27 -17.46 -2.32
CA ASN A 182 -20.51 -17.28 -3.58
C ASN A 182 -21.43 -17.06 -4.79
N SER A 183 -22.68 -17.53 -4.74
CA SER A 183 -23.65 -17.33 -5.82
C SER A 183 -24.27 -15.94 -5.87
N LEU A 184 -24.16 -15.14 -4.79
CA LEU A 184 -24.69 -13.77 -4.76
C LEU A 184 -24.09 -12.93 -5.89
N THR A 185 -24.90 -12.08 -6.50
CA THR A 185 -24.41 -11.15 -7.53
C THR A 185 -23.56 -10.04 -6.90
N THR A 186 -22.71 -9.39 -7.70
CA THR A 186 -21.94 -8.23 -7.26
C THR A 186 -22.84 -7.07 -6.83
N SER A 187 -23.98 -6.87 -7.51
CA SER A 187 -24.99 -5.88 -7.11
C SER A 187 -25.59 -6.17 -5.75
N GLN A 188 -25.89 -7.44 -5.45
CA GLN A 188 -26.39 -7.85 -4.14
C GLN A 188 -25.33 -7.66 -3.04
N VAL A 189 -24.07 -8.05 -3.28
CA VAL A 189 -22.98 -7.86 -2.30
C VAL A 189 -22.71 -6.37 -2.04
N ASN A 190 -22.77 -5.53 -3.07
CA ASN A 190 -22.54 -4.09 -2.94
C ASN A 190 -23.59 -3.40 -2.03
N THR A 191 -24.82 -3.92 -1.96
CA THR A 191 -25.89 -3.33 -1.13
C THR A 191 -25.93 -3.84 0.31
N LEU A 192 -25.24 -4.94 0.65
CA LEU A 192 -25.28 -5.49 2.01
C LEU A 192 -24.77 -4.49 3.05
N GLY A 193 -25.49 -4.35 4.16
CA GLY A 193 -25.04 -3.57 5.31
C GLY A 193 -23.75 -4.12 5.92
N THR A 194 -22.99 -3.27 6.59
CA THR A 194 -21.76 -3.70 7.29
C THR A 194 -22.05 -4.64 8.47
N ALA A 195 -23.21 -4.50 9.11
CA ALA A 195 -23.67 -5.44 10.13
C ALA A 195 -23.94 -6.84 9.54
N ASP A 196 -24.56 -6.89 8.36
CA ASP A 196 -24.87 -8.13 7.64
C ASP A 196 -23.60 -8.82 7.17
N LEU A 197 -22.69 -8.04 6.55
CA LEU A 197 -21.36 -8.51 6.22
C LEU A 197 -20.66 -9.08 7.46
N ASN A 198 -20.62 -8.35 8.58
CA ASN A 198 -19.97 -8.82 9.79
C ASN A 198 -20.65 -10.02 10.48
N SER A 199 -21.89 -10.34 10.12
CA SER A 199 -22.57 -11.54 10.62
C SER A 199 -22.06 -12.83 9.96
N LEU A 200 -21.57 -12.74 8.71
CA LEU A 200 -21.02 -13.88 7.98
C LEU A 200 -19.81 -14.46 8.73
N SER A 201 -19.66 -15.77 8.65
CA SER A 201 -18.47 -16.46 9.16
C SER A 201 -17.25 -16.21 8.29
N SER A 202 -16.05 -16.34 8.87
CA SER A 202 -14.78 -16.28 8.12
C SER A 202 -14.76 -17.28 6.94
N SER A 203 -15.38 -18.46 7.09
CA SER A 203 -15.47 -19.45 6.00
C SER A 203 -16.34 -19.00 4.82
N GLN A 204 -17.36 -18.18 5.08
CA GLN A 204 -18.22 -17.59 4.04
C GLN A 204 -17.48 -16.43 3.34
N PHE A 205 -16.77 -15.58 4.09
CA PHE A 205 -15.92 -14.52 3.53
C PHE A 205 -14.81 -15.07 2.65
N ALA A 206 -14.09 -16.09 3.12
CA ALA A 206 -13.04 -16.74 2.35
C ALA A 206 -13.54 -17.34 1.03
N ASN A 207 -14.84 -17.63 0.94
CA ASN A 207 -15.48 -18.19 -0.24
C ASN A 207 -16.15 -17.14 -1.14
N LEU A 208 -16.01 -15.84 -0.85
CA LEU A 208 -16.38 -14.82 -1.84
C LEU A 208 -15.53 -15.01 -3.09
N SER A 209 -16.09 -14.68 -4.26
CA SER A 209 -15.30 -14.55 -5.47
C SER A 209 -14.52 -13.24 -5.46
N THR A 210 -13.45 -13.16 -6.25
CA THR A 210 -12.72 -11.91 -6.46
C THR A 210 -13.62 -10.80 -7.04
N ALA A 211 -14.58 -11.15 -7.90
CA ALA A 211 -15.56 -10.20 -8.41
C ALA A 211 -16.48 -9.66 -7.30
N GLN A 212 -16.88 -10.48 -6.34
CA GLN A 212 -17.68 -10.05 -5.18
C GLN A 212 -16.86 -9.19 -4.22
N ALA A 213 -15.61 -9.56 -3.92
CA ALA A 213 -14.72 -8.73 -3.12
C ALA A 213 -14.46 -7.36 -3.77
N GLN A 214 -14.27 -7.32 -5.10
CA GLN A 214 -14.13 -6.08 -5.86
C GLN A 214 -15.44 -5.27 -5.92
N ALA A 215 -16.60 -5.87 -5.65
CA ALA A 215 -17.87 -5.16 -5.58
C ALA A 215 -18.10 -4.47 -4.22
N LEU A 216 -17.33 -4.80 -3.18
CA LEU A 216 -17.43 -4.14 -1.87
C LEU A 216 -16.99 -2.68 -1.99
N THR A 217 -17.70 -1.79 -1.30
CA THR A 217 -17.31 -0.38 -1.22
C THR A 217 -16.15 -0.19 -0.24
N ALA A 218 -15.44 0.94 -0.37
CA ALA A 218 -14.42 1.34 0.60
C ALA A 218 -15.02 1.47 2.02
N THR A 219 -16.24 1.99 2.14
CA THR A 219 -16.95 2.08 3.41
C THR A 219 -17.26 0.70 4.00
N GLN A 220 -17.70 -0.26 3.19
CA GLN A 220 -17.92 -1.62 3.66
C GLN A 220 -16.62 -2.24 4.18
N LEU A 221 -15.54 -2.18 3.39
CA LEU A 221 -14.23 -2.71 3.78
C LEU A 221 -13.69 -2.07 5.06
N GLY A 222 -13.75 -0.74 5.19
CA GLY A 222 -13.28 -0.02 6.38
C GLY A 222 -14.07 -0.31 7.67
N ASN A 223 -15.27 -0.88 7.55
CA ASN A 223 -16.14 -1.26 8.68
C ASN A 223 -16.20 -2.79 8.91
N LEU A 224 -15.44 -3.59 8.15
CA LEU A 224 -15.32 -5.02 8.42
C LEU A 224 -14.56 -5.26 9.72
N ALA A 225 -15.04 -6.21 10.52
CA ALA A 225 -14.26 -6.78 11.60
C ALA A 225 -12.95 -7.37 11.04
N THR A 226 -11.85 -7.24 11.78
CA THR A 226 -10.53 -7.68 11.30
C THR A 226 -10.51 -9.17 10.95
N ASP A 227 -11.21 -10.02 11.70
CA ASP A 227 -11.28 -11.47 11.42
C ASP A 227 -11.93 -11.77 10.06
N ASN A 228 -12.88 -10.94 9.63
CA ASN A 228 -13.52 -11.08 8.31
C ASN A 228 -12.64 -10.53 7.19
N LEU A 229 -11.91 -9.44 7.46
CA LEU A 229 -10.92 -8.91 6.52
C LEU A 229 -9.77 -9.91 6.30
N ASN A 230 -9.24 -10.50 7.37
CA ASN A 230 -8.17 -11.51 7.31
C ASN A 230 -8.66 -12.86 6.77
N ALA A 231 -9.97 -13.11 6.76
CA ALA A 231 -10.52 -14.27 6.06
C ALA A 231 -10.46 -14.13 4.53
N LEU A 232 -10.31 -12.90 4.00
CA LEU A 232 -10.02 -12.70 2.59
C LEU A 232 -8.58 -13.14 2.31
N GLY A 233 -8.39 -14.09 1.40
CA GLY A 233 -7.04 -14.46 0.97
C GLY A 233 -6.43 -13.48 -0.06
N THR A 234 -5.14 -13.66 -0.33
CA THR A 234 -4.32 -12.92 -1.30
C THR A 234 -4.99 -12.61 -2.65
N GLY A 235 -5.76 -13.55 -3.21
CA GLY A 235 -6.48 -13.34 -4.48
C GLY A 235 -7.52 -12.22 -4.43
N HIS A 236 -8.12 -11.96 -3.26
CA HIS A 236 -9.05 -10.86 -3.05
C HIS A 236 -8.31 -9.52 -2.94
N PHE A 237 -7.21 -9.47 -2.18
CA PHE A 237 -6.39 -8.27 -2.08
C PHE A 237 -5.76 -7.85 -3.41
N ALA A 238 -5.44 -8.82 -4.27
CA ALA A 238 -4.92 -8.56 -5.61
C ALA A 238 -5.89 -7.85 -6.56
N VAL A 239 -7.21 -7.86 -6.27
CA VAL A 239 -8.23 -7.22 -7.12
C VAL A 239 -8.81 -5.91 -6.53
N LEU A 240 -8.40 -5.53 -5.31
CA LEU A 240 -8.84 -4.28 -4.71
C LEU A 240 -8.27 -3.07 -5.45
N SER A 241 -9.12 -2.06 -5.65
CA SER A 241 -8.72 -0.75 -6.16
C SER A 241 -8.01 0.08 -5.09
N SER A 242 -7.38 1.20 -5.50
CA SER A 242 -6.80 2.19 -4.59
C SER A 242 -7.81 2.78 -3.62
N THR A 243 -9.03 3.08 -4.06
CA THR A 243 -10.08 3.59 -3.19
C THR A 243 -10.51 2.56 -2.14
N GLN A 244 -10.62 1.29 -2.54
CA GLN A 244 -11.00 0.20 -1.62
C GLN A 244 -9.91 -0.07 -0.58
N PHE A 245 -8.66 -0.23 -1.04
CA PHE A 245 -7.54 -0.50 -0.15
C PHE A 245 -7.20 0.69 0.76
N GLY A 246 -7.28 1.91 0.23
CA GLY A 246 -7.18 3.16 1.00
C GLY A 246 -8.36 3.41 1.94
N GLY A 247 -9.46 2.65 1.81
CA GLY A 247 -10.59 2.68 2.74
C GLY A 247 -10.37 1.89 4.03
N LEU A 248 -9.31 1.08 4.11
CA LEU A 248 -8.98 0.29 5.30
C LEU A 248 -8.48 1.19 6.43
N THR A 249 -8.86 0.88 7.66
CA THR A 249 -8.41 1.62 8.84
C THR A 249 -6.96 1.25 9.21
N THR A 250 -6.28 2.12 9.96
CA THR A 250 -4.96 1.82 10.53
C THR A 250 -4.98 0.55 11.40
N GLY A 251 -6.06 0.35 12.16
CA GLY A 251 -6.26 -0.86 12.97
C GLY A 251 -6.37 -2.14 12.13
N GLN A 252 -7.02 -2.08 10.97
CA GLN A 252 -7.09 -3.20 10.03
C GLN A 252 -5.73 -3.46 9.37
N LEU A 253 -5.06 -2.42 8.88
CA LEU A 253 -3.75 -2.53 8.21
C LEU A 253 -2.67 -3.10 9.14
N SER A 254 -2.67 -2.72 10.42
CA SER A 254 -1.72 -3.25 11.42
C SER A 254 -1.83 -4.77 11.68
N LYS A 255 -2.96 -5.37 11.29
CA LYS A 255 -3.25 -6.80 11.46
C LYS A 255 -3.29 -7.58 10.15
N LEU A 256 -2.98 -6.92 9.03
CA LEU A 256 -2.97 -7.54 7.72
C LEU A 256 -1.80 -8.54 7.63
N GLU A 257 -2.06 -9.71 7.06
CA GLU A 257 -1.02 -10.70 6.85
C GLU A 257 -0.02 -10.23 5.79
N THR A 258 1.26 -10.54 5.98
CA THR A 258 2.32 -10.16 5.04
C THR A 258 2.09 -10.70 3.63
N ALA A 259 1.53 -11.90 3.49
CA ALA A 259 1.22 -12.49 2.20
C ALA A 259 0.14 -11.68 1.45
N ASP A 260 -0.88 -11.22 2.18
CA ASP A 260 -1.94 -10.38 1.62
C ASP A 260 -1.41 -9.02 1.20
N LEU A 261 -0.61 -8.36 2.05
CA LEU A 261 0.03 -7.08 1.71
C LEU A 261 0.91 -7.20 0.44
N ARG A 262 1.64 -8.31 0.28
CA ARG A 262 2.43 -8.57 -0.93
C ARG A 262 1.59 -8.84 -2.18
N ALA A 263 0.35 -9.29 -2.03
CA ALA A 263 -0.57 -9.51 -3.15
C ALA A 263 -1.22 -8.21 -3.63
N VAL A 264 -1.22 -7.15 -2.81
CA VAL A 264 -1.77 -5.84 -3.14
C VAL A 264 -0.99 -5.21 -4.30
N THR A 265 -1.73 -4.70 -5.29
CA THR A 265 -1.14 -4.04 -6.46
C THR A 265 -0.45 -2.72 -6.09
N THR A 266 0.51 -2.31 -6.92
CA THR A 266 1.17 -1.00 -6.80
C THR A 266 0.17 0.16 -6.89
N ALA A 267 -0.86 0.03 -7.73
CA ALA A 267 -1.95 1.01 -7.82
C ALA A 267 -2.74 1.11 -6.50
N ALA A 268 -3.04 -0.03 -5.88
CA ALA A 268 -3.79 -0.06 -4.62
C ALA A 268 -3.00 0.56 -3.45
N LEU A 269 -1.69 0.28 -3.35
CA LEU A 269 -0.81 0.88 -2.33
C LEU A 269 -0.77 2.41 -2.42
N ASN A 270 -0.86 2.98 -3.63
CA ASN A 270 -0.92 4.42 -3.84
C ASN A 270 -2.21 5.07 -3.33
N GLY A 271 -3.22 4.28 -2.94
CA GLY A 271 -4.42 4.76 -2.24
C GLY A 271 -4.22 5.02 -0.75
N LEU A 272 -3.11 4.56 -0.15
CA LEU A 272 -2.85 4.75 1.28
C LEU A 272 -2.44 6.18 1.62
N SER A 273 -2.90 6.67 2.78
CA SER A 273 -2.41 7.89 3.42
C SER A 273 -1.08 7.65 4.15
N SER A 274 -0.40 8.73 4.56
CA SER A 274 0.81 8.65 5.39
C SER A 274 0.55 7.93 6.71
N ASP A 275 -0.59 8.19 7.35
CA ASP A 275 -0.94 7.61 8.65
C ASP A 275 -1.23 6.10 8.52
N GLN A 276 -1.82 5.69 7.40
CA GLN A 276 -2.05 4.28 7.08
C GLN A 276 -0.74 3.53 6.82
N VAL A 277 0.21 4.16 6.13
CA VAL A 277 1.55 3.57 5.92
C VAL A 277 2.29 3.43 7.25
N GLY A 278 2.29 4.48 8.09
CA GLY A 278 2.95 4.44 9.39
C GLY A 278 2.30 3.49 10.42
N ALA A 279 1.10 2.97 10.13
CA ALA A 279 0.42 1.97 10.95
C ALA A 279 0.73 0.52 10.53
N LEU A 280 1.44 0.31 9.41
CA LEU A 280 1.92 -1.02 9.03
C LEU A 280 2.98 -1.48 10.03
N ALA A 281 3.01 -2.78 10.35
CA ALA A 281 4.11 -3.34 11.11
C ALA A 281 5.41 -3.28 10.27
N SER A 282 6.53 -2.89 10.87
CA SER A 282 7.79 -2.71 10.13
C SER A 282 8.27 -4.00 9.43
N ASP A 283 8.03 -5.18 10.02
CA ASP A 283 8.31 -6.47 9.35
C ASP A 283 7.49 -6.67 8.06
N ALA A 284 6.26 -6.14 8.03
CA ALA A 284 5.40 -6.16 6.84
C ALA A 284 5.92 -5.18 5.78
N VAL A 285 6.44 -4.01 6.18
CA VAL A 285 7.09 -3.06 5.28
C VAL A 285 8.36 -3.67 4.68
N GLY A 286 9.22 -4.29 5.49
CA GLY A 286 10.41 -5.01 5.03
C GLY A 286 10.10 -6.16 4.06
N SER A 287 8.88 -6.71 4.12
CA SER A 287 8.42 -7.78 3.24
C SER A 287 7.83 -7.32 1.91
N LEU A 288 7.64 -6.00 1.69
CA LEU A 288 7.18 -5.47 0.42
C LEU A 288 8.14 -5.82 -0.71
N THR A 289 7.63 -6.01 -1.91
CA THR A 289 8.49 -6.17 -3.10
C THR A 289 9.16 -4.84 -3.47
N THR A 290 10.30 -4.90 -4.17
CA THR A 290 10.96 -3.69 -4.70
C THR A 290 10.07 -2.91 -5.66
N ALA A 291 9.20 -3.60 -6.41
CA ALA A 291 8.20 -2.95 -7.26
C ALA A 291 7.15 -2.18 -6.45
N GLN A 292 6.71 -2.74 -5.31
CA GLN A 292 5.79 -2.07 -4.39
C GLN A 292 6.45 -0.83 -3.77
N VAL A 293 7.66 -0.93 -3.23
CA VAL A 293 8.40 0.21 -2.64
C VAL A 293 8.66 1.30 -3.68
N GLY A 294 9.17 0.95 -4.86
CA GLY A 294 9.42 1.90 -5.94
C GLY A 294 8.15 2.56 -6.51
N SER A 295 6.97 2.00 -6.25
CA SER A 295 5.69 2.55 -6.70
C SER A 295 5.04 3.55 -5.72
N LEU A 296 5.50 3.60 -4.47
CA LEU A 296 4.93 4.48 -3.44
C LEU A 296 5.09 5.96 -3.80
N GLY A 297 4.04 6.75 -3.62
CA GLY A 297 4.13 8.21 -3.72
C GLY A 297 4.90 8.84 -2.55
N THR A 298 5.26 10.11 -2.68
CA THR A 298 5.98 10.87 -1.64
C THR A 298 5.18 11.04 -0.35
N ALA A 299 3.85 11.06 -0.43
CA ALA A 299 2.98 11.09 0.74
C ALA A 299 3.11 9.79 1.56
N GLN A 300 3.14 8.63 0.89
CA GLN A 300 3.35 7.34 1.53
C GLN A 300 4.77 7.23 2.11
N ILE A 301 5.80 7.66 1.38
CA ILE A 301 7.18 7.66 1.88
C ILE A 301 7.34 8.51 3.15
N LYS A 302 6.68 9.66 3.24
CA LYS A 302 6.66 10.47 4.47
C LYS A 302 5.97 9.78 5.65
N GLY A 303 5.09 8.81 5.38
CA GLY A 303 4.42 7.99 6.39
C GLY A 303 5.30 6.89 6.98
N LEU A 304 6.40 6.52 6.33
CA LEU A 304 7.32 5.50 6.86
C LEU A 304 7.92 5.96 8.19
N THR A 305 7.95 5.08 9.18
CA THR A 305 8.60 5.34 10.46
C THR A 305 10.11 5.10 10.34
N THR A 306 10.88 5.51 11.35
CA THR A 306 12.31 5.15 11.42
C THR A 306 12.53 3.65 11.58
N GLY A 307 11.59 2.94 12.23
CA GLY A 307 11.59 1.48 12.31
C GLY A 307 11.41 0.83 10.94
N ASP A 308 10.57 1.43 10.08
CA ASP A 308 10.40 0.95 8.71
C ASP A 308 11.66 1.14 7.88
N MET A 309 12.38 2.27 8.05
CA MET A 309 13.66 2.50 7.37
C MET A 309 14.73 1.47 7.73
N VAL A 310 14.73 0.98 8.98
CA VAL A 310 15.60 -0.12 9.44
C VAL A 310 15.13 -1.48 8.90
N ALA A 311 13.83 -1.67 8.70
CA ALA A 311 13.28 -2.93 8.19
C ALA A 311 13.43 -3.09 6.66
N LEU A 312 13.66 -2.00 5.92
CA LEU A 312 13.90 -2.07 4.48
C LEU A 312 15.19 -2.84 4.17
N THR A 313 15.13 -3.70 3.18
CA THR A 313 16.31 -4.37 2.63
C THR A 313 17.11 -3.44 1.71
N SER A 314 18.40 -3.74 1.52
CA SER A 314 19.26 -3.02 0.57
C SER A 314 18.68 -2.95 -0.85
N ALA A 315 17.94 -3.98 -1.28
CA ALA A 315 17.28 -4.01 -2.58
C ALA A 315 16.07 -3.08 -2.67
N GLN A 316 15.31 -2.94 -1.58
CA GLN A 316 14.21 -1.97 -1.50
C GLN A 316 14.73 -0.54 -1.43
N VAL A 317 15.80 -0.27 -0.67
CA VAL A 317 16.46 1.05 -0.66
C VAL A 317 17.00 1.41 -2.05
N ALA A 318 17.58 0.45 -2.77
CA ALA A 318 18.00 0.66 -4.17
C ALA A 318 16.83 0.99 -5.12
N SER A 319 15.61 0.55 -4.80
CA SER A 319 14.42 0.80 -5.62
C SER A 319 13.78 2.17 -5.40
N LEU A 320 14.24 2.93 -4.40
CA LEU A 320 13.78 4.29 -4.16
C LEU A 320 14.16 5.19 -5.34
N THR A 321 13.16 5.86 -5.89
CA THR A 321 13.34 6.91 -6.89
C THR A 321 13.99 8.15 -6.27
N SER A 322 14.60 9.00 -7.09
CA SER A 322 15.17 10.26 -6.61
C SER A 322 14.14 11.16 -5.93
N THR A 323 12.92 11.21 -6.46
CA THR A 323 11.80 11.97 -5.88
C THR A 323 11.40 11.44 -4.50
N GLN A 324 11.35 10.11 -4.32
CA GLN A 324 11.07 9.50 -3.02
C GLN A 324 12.20 9.79 -2.03
N ALA A 325 13.46 9.62 -2.43
CA ALA A 325 14.62 9.93 -1.57
C ALA A 325 14.62 11.39 -1.11
N GLY A 326 14.36 12.34 -2.01
CA GLY A 326 14.23 13.76 -1.68
C GLY A 326 13.02 14.10 -0.81
N SER A 327 12.07 13.18 -0.62
CA SER A 327 10.90 13.37 0.25
C SER A 327 11.07 12.84 1.67
N LEU A 328 12.14 12.09 1.94
CA LEU A 328 12.45 11.54 3.26
C LEU A 328 12.73 12.66 4.27
N SER A 329 12.31 12.49 5.50
CA SER A 329 12.72 13.34 6.61
C SER A 329 14.18 13.06 7.01
N THR A 330 14.80 14.01 7.70
CA THR A 330 16.15 13.84 8.27
C THR A 330 16.22 12.67 9.25
N ALA A 331 15.16 12.45 10.04
CA ALA A 331 15.06 11.29 10.94
C ALA A 331 15.01 9.96 10.19
N GLN A 332 14.29 9.88 9.07
CA GLN A 332 14.25 8.68 8.23
C GLN A 332 15.62 8.42 7.57
N ILE A 333 16.31 9.46 7.08
CA ILE A 333 17.67 9.33 6.53
C ILE A 333 18.66 8.81 7.56
N ALA A 334 18.66 9.40 8.77
CA ALA A 334 19.53 8.98 9.86
C ALA A 334 19.28 7.53 10.31
N ALA A 335 18.07 7.00 10.07
CA ALA A 335 17.68 5.63 10.39
C ALA A 335 18.07 4.58 9.33
N ILE A 336 18.47 4.98 8.11
CA ILE A 336 18.89 4.02 7.07
C ILE A 336 20.17 3.30 7.52
N GLU A 337 20.19 1.98 7.50
CA GLU A 337 21.37 1.24 7.92
C GLU A 337 22.56 1.50 6.98
N THR A 338 23.78 1.47 7.52
CA THR A 338 25.01 1.69 6.74
C THR A 338 25.16 0.70 5.58
N ALA A 339 24.67 -0.52 5.76
CA ALA A 339 24.62 -1.54 4.72
C ALA A 339 23.72 -1.16 3.53
N ASP A 340 22.73 -0.29 3.74
CA ASP A 340 21.78 0.13 2.72
C ASP A 340 22.13 1.48 2.09
N ILE A 341 22.89 2.32 2.77
CA ILE A 341 23.38 3.60 2.21
C ILE A 341 24.15 3.39 0.90
N LYS A 342 24.96 2.34 0.80
CA LYS A 342 25.69 2.00 -0.44
C LYS A 342 24.76 1.61 -1.60
N SER A 343 23.51 1.27 -1.31
CA SER A 343 22.50 0.93 -2.32
C SER A 343 21.77 2.15 -2.87
N LEU A 344 21.89 3.32 -2.23
CA LEU A 344 21.32 4.56 -2.77
C LEU A 344 21.90 4.88 -4.14
N THR A 345 21.03 5.10 -5.12
CA THR A 345 21.47 5.49 -6.45
C THR A 345 22.12 6.87 -6.42
N THR A 346 23.03 7.13 -7.35
CA THR A 346 23.62 8.48 -7.49
C THR A 346 22.59 9.53 -7.90
N GLY A 347 21.47 9.14 -8.50
CA GLY A 347 20.33 10.02 -8.77
C GLY A 347 19.58 10.39 -7.49
N ALA A 348 19.39 9.45 -6.56
CA ALA A 348 18.81 9.71 -5.26
C ALA A 348 19.67 10.66 -4.42
N LEU A 349 20.98 10.40 -4.34
CA LEU A 349 21.91 11.25 -3.59
C LEU A 349 21.94 12.69 -4.10
N ARG A 350 21.93 12.91 -5.42
CA ARG A 350 21.89 14.27 -6.00
C ARG A 350 20.59 15.02 -5.74
N ASN A 351 19.52 14.32 -5.38
CA ASN A 351 18.21 14.92 -5.11
C ASN A 351 17.99 15.19 -3.61
N LEU A 352 18.93 14.84 -2.74
CA LEU A 352 18.88 15.18 -1.33
C LEU A 352 19.17 16.67 -1.11
N SER A 353 18.43 17.28 -0.19
CA SER A 353 18.70 18.64 0.31
C SER A 353 19.96 18.67 1.19
N SER A 354 20.44 19.89 1.49
CA SER A 354 21.52 20.09 2.47
C SER A 354 21.15 19.50 3.83
N ASP A 355 19.95 19.78 4.33
CA ASP A 355 19.50 19.29 5.64
C ASP A 355 19.44 17.75 5.69
N GLN A 356 19.09 17.10 4.58
CA GLN A 356 19.09 15.65 4.48
C GLN A 356 20.50 15.06 4.42
N LEU A 357 21.45 15.73 3.77
CA LEU A 357 22.85 15.30 3.76
C LEU A 357 23.50 15.50 5.13
N ASP A 358 23.22 16.62 5.80
CA ASP A 358 23.71 16.91 7.15
C ASP A 358 23.09 15.96 8.21
N ALA A 359 21.99 15.28 7.89
CA ALA A 359 21.39 14.25 8.73
C ALA A 359 22.10 12.89 8.66
N PHE A 360 23.04 12.70 7.73
CA PHE A 360 23.84 11.48 7.70
C PHE A 360 24.73 11.41 8.94
N THR A 361 24.81 10.24 9.55
CA THR A 361 25.83 9.95 10.55
C THR A 361 27.20 9.78 9.88
N SER A 362 28.27 9.95 10.66
CA SER A 362 29.65 9.71 10.17
C SER A 362 29.84 8.29 9.62
N ASP A 363 29.19 7.28 10.22
CA ASP A 363 29.25 5.91 9.72
C ASP A 363 28.53 5.75 8.37
N GLN A 364 27.40 6.41 8.18
CA GLN A 364 26.69 6.43 6.90
C GLN A 364 27.50 7.15 5.81
N LEU A 365 28.14 8.29 6.13
CA LEU A 365 29.03 8.98 5.19
C LEU A 365 30.21 8.10 4.76
N ARG A 366 30.81 7.36 5.69
CA ARG A 366 31.88 6.39 5.41
C ARG A 366 31.42 5.18 4.60
N ALA A 367 30.13 4.82 4.71
CA ALA A 367 29.55 3.71 3.95
C ALA A 367 29.28 4.04 2.48
N LEU A 368 29.22 5.32 2.11
CA LEU A 368 29.12 5.72 0.70
C LEU A 368 30.32 5.22 -0.10
N SER A 369 30.08 4.66 -1.28
CA SER A 369 31.16 4.36 -2.22
C SER A 369 31.84 5.64 -2.73
N SER A 370 33.09 5.55 -3.17
CA SER A 370 33.79 6.68 -3.80
C SER A 370 33.03 7.22 -5.03
N GLY A 371 32.35 6.34 -5.78
CA GLY A 371 31.49 6.75 -6.90
C GLY A 371 30.26 7.55 -6.47
N GLN A 372 29.65 7.19 -5.34
CA GLN A 372 28.54 7.95 -4.76
C GLN A 372 28.99 9.34 -4.26
N VAL A 373 30.14 9.44 -3.59
CA VAL A 373 30.69 10.74 -3.15
C VAL A 373 31.05 11.63 -4.35
N ASN A 374 31.71 11.08 -5.37
CA ASN A 374 32.02 11.82 -6.62
C ASN A 374 30.74 12.26 -7.37
N SER A 375 29.61 11.61 -7.13
CA SER A 375 28.34 11.96 -7.75
C SER A 375 27.68 13.21 -7.16
N LEU A 376 28.03 13.60 -5.93
CA LEU A 376 27.45 14.76 -5.24
C LEU A 376 27.70 16.04 -6.05
N THR A 377 26.71 16.93 -6.05
CA THR A 377 26.84 18.21 -6.74
C THR A 377 27.80 19.13 -6.00
N THR A 378 28.35 20.12 -6.70
CA THR A 378 29.19 21.16 -6.07
C THR A 378 28.43 21.95 -5.01
N GLY A 379 27.13 22.20 -5.22
CA GLY A 379 26.27 22.83 -4.22
C GLY A 379 26.14 21.99 -2.94
N GLN A 380 25.96 20.68 -3.07
CA GLN A 380 25.90 19.77 -1.92
C GLN A 380 27.25 19.71 -1.16
N ILE A 381 28.38 19.64 -1.86
CA ILE A 381 29.71 19.67 -1.21
C ILE A 381 29.95 21.00 -0.47
N ASN A 382 29.51 22.11 -1.05
CA ASN A 382 29.68 23.43 -0.44
C ASN A 382 28.92 23.58 0.90
N THR A 383 27.81 22.86 1.09
CA THR A 383 27.01 22.94 2.31
C THR A 383 27.43 21.99 3.42
N LEU A 384 28.23 20.95 3.13
CA LEU A 384 28.64 19.96 4.13
C LEU A 384 29.42 20.58 5.29
N GLY A 385 29.13 20.13 6.51
CA GLY A 385 29.94 20.48 7.68
C GLY A 385 31.39 19.99 7.55
N THR A 386 32.33 20.67 8.19
CA THR A 386 33.74 20.22 8.24
C THR A 386 33.89 18.90 8.98
N ALA A 387 33.05 18.63 9.98
CA ALA A 387 32.99 17.35 10.66
C ALA A 387 32.60 16.22 9.69
N ASP A 388 31.62 16.47 8.82
CA ASP A 388 31.14 15.51 7.83
C ASP A 388 32.18 15.26 6.75
N LEU A 389 32.80 16.34 6.25
CA LEU A 389 33.95 16.25 5.36
C LEU A 389 35.04 15.39 6.01
N ASN A 390 35.49 15.71 7.22
CA ASN A 390 36.54 14.95 7.90
C ASN A 390 36.15 13.51 8.27
N SER A 391 34.86 13.14 8.20
CA SER A 391 34.42 11.75 8.42
C SER A 391 34.70 10.85 7.21
N LEU A 392 34.76 11.42 6.01
CA LEU A 392 35.01 10.68 4.77
C LEU A 392 36.38 10.00 4.81
N THR A 393 36.45 8.82 4.21
CA THR A 393 37.70 8.08 4.05
C THR A 393 38.61 8.74 3.00
N SER A 394 39.92 8.47 3.09
CA SER A 394 40.89 8.96 2.11
C SER A 394 40.54 8.53 0.67
N SER A 395 40.00 7.33 0.48
CA SER A 395 39.57 6.85 -0.85
C SER A 395 38.33 7.56 -1.40
N GLN A 396 37.48 8.12 -0.54
CA GLN A 396 36.35 8.95 -0.97
C GLN A 396 36.83 10.36 -1.33
N PHE A 397 37.72 10.95 -0.51
CA PHE A 397 38.33 12.26 -0.78
C PHE A 397 39.16 12.28 -2.06
N SER A 398 40.00 11.26 -2.27
CA SER A 398 40.84 11.17 -3.48
C SER A 398 40.01 11.08 -4.76
N ASN A 399 38.74 10.66 -4.64
CA ASN A 399 37.81 10.54 -5.75
C ASN A 399 36.95 11.80 -5.96
N LEU A 400 37.12 12.86 -5.16
CA LEU A 400 36.48 14.15 -5.44
C LEU A 400 36.98 14.70 -6.76
N SER A 401 36.06 15.19 -7.59
CA SER A 401 36.43 15.90 -8.82
C SER A 401 37.06 17.26 -8.50
N SER A 402 37.88 17.77 -9.40
CA SER A 402 38.43 19.14 -9.31
C SER A 402 37.34 20.20 -9.09
N GLY A 403 36.16 20.03 -9.71
CA GLY A 403 35.02 20.93 -9.51
C GLY A 403 34.43 20.85 -8.10
N GLN A 404 34.35 19.66 -7.51
CA GLN A 404 33.90 19.48 -6.12
C GLN A 404 34.91 20.07 -5.11
N VAL A 405 36.21 19.89 -5.34
CA VAL A 405 37.25 20.51 -4.50
C VAL A 405 37.22 22.03 -4.62
N GLN A 406 37.05 22.56 -5.83
CA GLN A 406 36.88 24.00 -6.05
C GLN A 406 35.59 24.56 -5.44
N ALA A 407 34.60 23.73 -5.13
CA ALA A 407 33.37 24.14 -4.45
C ALA A 407 33.54 24.26 -2.92
N LEU A 408 34.63 23.75 -2.35
CA LEU A 408 34.91 23.89 -0.92
C LEU A 408 35.14 25.36 -0.56
N THR A 409 34.53 25.79 0.54
CA THR A 409 34.74 27.12 1.12
C THR A 409 36.12 27.23 1.76
N ASN A 410 36.61 28.47 1.90
CA ASN A 410 37.85 28.75 2.63
C ASN A 410 37.81 28.21 4.06
N THR A 411 36.66 28.34 4.73
CA THR A 411 36.45 27.81 6.09
C THR A 411 36.53 26.29 6.12
N GLN A 412 35.93 25.61 5.13
CA GLN A 412 36.02 24.15 5.03
C GLN A 412 37.47 23.72 4.87
N LEU A 413 38.20 24.29 3.90
CA LEU A 413 39.61 23.97 3.63
C LEU A 413 40.50 24.21 4.85
N ALA A 414 40.34 25.34 5.55
CA ALA A 414 41.13 25.67 6.75
C ALA A 414 40.91 24.69 7.91
N ASN A 415 39.77 23.96 7.93
CA ASN A 415 39.39 23.03 8.99
C ASN A 415 39.42 21.55 8.55
N LEU A 416 39.89 21.25 7.34
CA LEU A 416 40.11 19.86 6.92
C LEU A 416 41.27 19.24 7.71
N ALA A 417 41.10 17.99 8.12
CA ALA A 417 42.20 17.21 8.67
C ALA A 417 43.28 17.02 7.59
N THR A 418 44.55 17.04 8.00
CA THR A 418 45.67 16.94 7.06
C THR A 418 45.60 15.67 6.22
N ASP A 419 45.19 14.54 6.81
CA ASP A 419 45.07 13.27 6.08
C ASP A 419 44.04 13.34 4.94
N ASN A 420 42.99 14.17 5.08
CA ASN A 420 42.01 14.39 4.01
C ASN A 420 42.56 15.31 2.91
N LEU A 421 43.35 16.33 3.28
CA LEU A 421 44.04 17.16 2.29
C LEU A 421 45.09 16.36 1.51
N ASN A 422 45.89 15.53 2.18
CA ASN A 422 46.91 14.69 1.53
C ASN A 422 46.29 13.53 0.74
N ALA A 423 45.01 13.21 0.97
CA ALA A 423 44.29 12.27 0.12
C ALA A 423 43.90 12.88 -1.23
N LEU A 424 43.94 14.21 -1.41
CA LEU A 424 43.68 14.85 -2.69
C LEU A 424 44.81 14.55 -3.68
N GLY A 425 44.45 14.40 -4.95
CA GLY A 425 45.45 14.28 -6.02
C GLY A 425 45.92 15.64 -6.53
N THR A 426 47.00 15.59 -7.31
CA THR A 426 47.62 16.77 -7.94
C THR A 426 46.64 17.55 -8.84
N ALA A 427 45.69 16.88 -9.51
CA ALA A 427 44.67 17.53 -10.32
C ALA A 427 43.66 18.35 -9.49
N GLN A 428 43.41 17.93 -8.25
CA GLN A 428 42.55 18.64 -7.31
C GLN A 428 43.29 19.86 -6.73
N PHE A 429 44.56 19.72 -6.37
CA PHE A 429 45.40 20.86 -5.94
C PHE A 429 45.58 21.90 -7.04
N ALA A 430 45.76 21.47 -8.29
CA ALA A 430 45.82 22.37 -9.45
C ALA A 430 44.53 23.19 -9.67
N ALA A 431 43.39 22.72 -9.16
CA ALA A 431 42.09 23.38 -9.30
C ALA A 431 41.79 24.43 -8.22
N LEU A 432 42.60 24.47 -7.14
CA LEU A 432 42.41 25.44 -6.07
C LEU A 432 42.65 26.87 -6.57
N SER A 433 41.72 27.76 -6.23
CA SER A 433 41.92 29.20 -6.45
C SER A 433 42.97 29.77 -5.50
N SER A 434 43.44 31.00 -5.79
CA SER A 434 44.33 31.74 -4.88
C SER A 434 43.72 31.93 -3.50
N SER A 435 42.42 32.24 -3.41
CA SER A 435 41.75 32.39 -2.13
C SER A 435 41.66 31.07 -1.35
N GLN A 436 41.46 29.95 -2.04
CA GLN A 436 41.33 28.63 -1.40
C GLN A 436 42.68 28.10 -0.93
N PHE A 437 43.71 28.23 -1.76
CA PHE A 437 45.07 27.81 -1.37
C PHE A 437 45.61 28.70 -0.24
N GLY A 438 45.33 30.02 -0.30
CA GLY A 438 45.63 30.96 0.78
C GLY A 438 44.81 30.77 2.06
N ALA A 439 43.75 29.95 2.04
CA ALA A 439 42.99 29.62 3.25
C ALA A 439 43.62 28.48 4.07
N LEU A 440 44.55 27.71 3.49
CA LEU A 440 45.22 26.61 4.17
C LEU A 440 46.05 27.13 5.35
N THR A 441 45.96 26.47 6.50
CA THR A 441 46.74 26.86 7.68
C THR A 441 48.21 26.52 7.51
N THR A 442 49.08 27.18 8.29
CA THR A 442 50.52 26.84 8.36
C THR A 442 50.74 25.37 8.72
N GLY A 443 49.91 24.81 9.61
CA GLY A 443 49.96 23.40 9.99
C GLY A 443 49.58 22.43 8.86
N GLN A 444 48.67 22.83 7.96
CA GLN A 444 48.33 22.04 6.77
C GLN A 444 49.43 22.14 5.70
N LEU A 445 49.94 23.35 5.42
CA LEU A 445 51.00 23.57 4.44
C LEU A 445 52.32 22.89 4.81
N GLY A 446 52.67 22.83 6.09
CA GLY A 446 53.87 22.13 6.56
C GLY A 446 53.83 20.60 6.43
N LYS A 447 52.66 20.03 6.08
CA LYS A 447 52.48 18.59 5.83
C LYS A 447 52.08 18.28 4.38
N LEU A 448 52.08 19.29 3.51
CA LEU A 448 51.73 19.16 2.10
C LEU A 448 52.79 18.31 1.38
N GLU A 449 52.34 17.41 0.51
CA GLU A 449 53.26 16.62 -0.30
C GLU A 449 53.95 17.49 -1.36
N THR A 450 55.23 17.21 -1.62
CA THR A 450 56.05 17.89 -2.63
C THR A 450 55.38 17.88 -4.02
N ALA A 451 54.74 16.77 -4.37
CA ALA A 451 54.04 16.63 -5.65
C ALA A 451 52.82 17.57 -5.76
N ASP A 452 52.11 17.77 -4.67
CA ASP A 452 50.92 18.63 -4.59
C ASP A 452 51.30 20.11 -4.67
N LEU A 453 52.35 20.53 -3.94
CA LEU A 453 52.88 21.90 -4.06
C LEU A 453 53.36 22.19 -5.48
N ARG A 454 53.97 21.22 -6.16
CA ARG A 454 54.39 21.39 -7.55
C ARG A 454 53.21 21.44 -8.53
N ALA A 455 52.06 20.89 -8.15
CA ALA A 455 50.85 20.86 -8.98
C ALA A 455 50.04 22.15 -8.93
N VAL A 456 50.15 22.95 -7.87
CA VAL A 456 49.36 24.19 -7.76
C VAL A 456 49.78 25.24 -8.79
N THR A 457 48.81 26.06 -9.20
CA THR A 457 49.05 27.12 -10.18
C THR A 457 49.88 28.26 -9.59
N THR A 458 50.54 29.02 -10.45
CA THR A 458 51.22 30.27 -10.07
C THR A 458 50.26 31.28 -9.44
N ALA A 459 48.99 31.29 -9.86
CA ALA A 459 47.96 32.11 -9.24
C ALA A 459 47.65 31.66 -7.80
N ALA A 460 47.61 30.34 -7.54
CA ALA A 460 47.37 29.79 -6.21
C ALA A 460 48.44 30.23 -5.20
N LEU A 461 49.72 30.15 -5.59
CA LEU A 461 50.86 30.55 -4.75
C LEU A 461 50.81 32.02 -4.33
N ASN A 462 50.27 32.89 -5.19
CA ASN A 462 50.09 34.31 -4.89
C ASN A 462 49.02 34.59 -3.81
N GLY A 463 48.22 33.58 -3.45
CA GLY A 463 47.30 33.66 -2.32
C GLY A 463 47.95 33.47 -0.95
N LEU A 464 49.18 32.96 -0.88
CA LEU A 464 49.86 32.69 0.38
C LEU A 464 50.36 33.97 1.07
N SER A 465 50.26 34.00 2.40
CA SER A 465 50.94 34.96 3.26
C SER A 465 52.43 34.61 3.46
N SER A 466 53.21 35.55 4.01
CA SER A 466 54.61 35.28 4.37
C SER A 466 54.75 34.15 5.37
N ASP A 467 53.83 34.08 6.36
CA ASP A 467 53.88 33.07 7.41
C ASP A 467 53.53 31.69 6.87
N GLN A 468 52.62 31.62 5.88
CA GLN A 468 52.28 30.39 5.17
C GLN A 468 53.44 29.88 4.30
N VAL A 469 54.17 30.78 3.63
CA VAL A 469 55.37 30.39 2.87
C VAL A 469 56.45 29.86 3.79
N GLY A 470 56.71 30.53 4.91
CA GLY A 470 57.71 30.07 5.89
C GLY A 470 57.34 28.76 6.62
N ALA A 471 56.10 28.31 6.50
CA ALA A 471 55.64 27.02 7.03
C ALA A 471 55.80 25.85 6.06
N LEU A 472 56.15 26.11 4.79
CA LEU A 472 56.42 25.05 3.82
C LEU A 472 57.70 24.29 4.21
N ALA A 473 57.74 23.00 3.92
CA ALA A 473 58.97 22.22 4.06
C ALA A 473 60.00 22.69 3.01
N SER A 474 61.24 22.91 3.43
CA SER A 474 62.26 23.50 2.54
C SER A 474 62.57 22.63 1.32
N ASP A 475 62.46 21.31 1.43
CA ASP A 475 62.56 20.39 0.30
C ASP A 475 61.41 20.55 -0.71
N ALA A 476 60.19 20.82 -0.23
CA ALA A 476 59.04 21.17 -1.06
C ALA A 476 59.28 22.51 -1.78
N VAL A 477 59.81 23.53 -1.10
CA VAL A 477 60.17 24.81 -1.73
C VAL A 477 61.25 24.60 -2.82
N GLY A 478 62.28 23.80 -2.53
CA GLY A 478 63.31 23.44 -3.50
C GLY A 478 62.76 22.68 -4.72
N SER A 479 61.62 21.99 -4.60
CA SER A 479 60.99 21.25 -5.69
C SER A 479 60.11 22.09 -6.63
N MET A 480 59.82 23.34 -6.27
CA MET A 480 58.96 24.23 -7.06
C MET A 480 59.54 24.42 -8.47
N THR A 481 58.68 24.63 -9.46
CA THR A 481 59.18 25.00 -10.80
C THR A 481 59.75 26.42 -10.81
N THR A 482 60.62 26.72 -11.77
CA THR A 482 61.12 28.09 -11.97
C THR A 482 59.98 29.08 -12.24
N ALA A 483 58.91 28.65 -12.93
CA ALA A 483 57.72 29.47 -13.13
C ALA A 483 56.97 29.76 -11.82
N GLN A 484 56.88 28.77 -10.92
CA GLN A 484 56.28 28.95 -9.60
C GLN A 484 57.10 29.91 -8.73
N VAL A 485 58.43 29.77 -8.67
CA VAL A 485 59.31 30.69 -7.93
C VAL A 485 59.25 32.12 -8.50
N ALA A 486 59.36 32.26 -9.82
CA ALA A 486 59.23 33.56 -10.49
C ALA A 486 57.87 34.24 -10.25
N SER A 487 56.81 33.46 -9.99
CA SER A 487 55.47 34.00 -9.78
C SER A 487 55.21 34.56 -8.38
N LEU A 488 56.07 34.27 -7.39
CA LEU A 488 55.87 34.68 -5.99
C LEU A 488 55.88 36.21 -5.82
N GLY A 489 54.93 36.78 -5.08
CA GLY A 489 55.01 38.19 -4.71
C GLY A 489 56.11 38.49 -3.69
N THR A 490 56.41 39.78 -3.46
CA THR A 490 57.42 40.22 -2.48
C THR A 490 57.06 39.86 -1.04
N ALA A 491 55.76 39.73 -0.72
CA ALA A 491 55.32 39.25 0.58
C ALA A 491 55.69 37.78 0.78
N GLN A 492 55.48 36.94 -0.24
CA GLN A 492 55.85 35.53 -0.22
C GLN A 492 57.37 35.34 -0.13
N ILE A 493 58.16 36.10 -0.90
CA ILE A 493 59.63 36.03 -0.84
C ILE A 493 60.18 36.36 0.55
N LYS A 494 59.58 37.35 1.24
CA LYS A 494 59.95 37.65 2.64
C LYS A 494 59.64 36.51 3.61
N GLY A 495 58.70 35.63 3.26
CA GLY A 495 58.36 34.45 4.03
C GLY A 495 59.36 33.30 3.91
N LEU A 496 60.23 33.29 2.88
CA LEU A 496 61.22 32.22 2.69
C LEU A 496 62.17 32.15 3.89
N THR A 497 62.37 30.97 4.44
CA THR A 497 63.36 30.75 5.49
C THR A 497 64.77 30.70 4.90
N THR A 498 65.79 30.77 5.75
CA THR A 498 67.18 30.53 5.31
C THR A 498 67.37 29.09 4.82
N GLY A 499 66.62 28.13 5.35
CA GLY A 499 66.60 26.74 4.86
C GLY A 499 66.06 26.65 3.43
N ASP A 500 65.00 27.42 3.12
CA ASP A 500 64.41 27.46 1.79
C ASP A 500 65.39 28.03 0.77
N MET A 501 66.11 29.10 1.12
CA MET A 501 67.14 29.69 0.25
C MET A 501 68.25 28.68 -0.10
N VAL A 502 68.63 27.81 0.84
CA VAL A 502 69.61 26.74 0.58
C VAL A 502 69.02 25.63 -0.30
N ALA A 503 67.73 25.37 -0.19
CA ALA A 503 67.04 24.32 -0.94
C ALA A 503 66.68 24.70 -2.38
N LEU A 504 66.59 26.00 -2.70
CA LEU A 504 66.42 26.47 -4.08
C LEU A 504 67.60 26.02 -4.95
N THR A 505 67.36 25.81 -6.23
CA THR A 505 68.37 25.53 -7.24
C THR A 505 68.84 26.82 -7.89
N SER A 506 70.04 26.82 -8.49
CA SER A 506 70.54 27.97 -9.25
C SER A 506 69.57 28.46 -10.34
N ALA A 507 68.79 27.55 -10.94
CA ALA A 507 67.77 27.92 -11.93
C ALA A 507 66.57 28.66 -11.31
N GLN A 508 66.15 28.26 -10.10
CA GLN A 508 65.08 28.95 -9.37
C GLN A 508 65.57 30.30 -8.85
N VAL A 509 66.78 30.40 -8.30
CA VAL A 509 67.38 31.68 -7.86
C VAL A 509 67.50 32.63 -9.05
N ALA A 510 67.97 32.15 -10.21
CA ALA A 510 68.05 32.95 -11.44
C ALA A 510 66.69 33.38 -12.00
N SER A 511 65.59 32.72 -11.60
CA SER A 511 64.23 33.08 -12.02
C SER A 511 63.62 34.23 -11.21
N LEU A 512 64.28 34.66 -10.13
CA LEU A 512 63.85 35.81 -9.34
C LEU A 512 63.94 37.10 -10.14
N THR A 513 62.84 37.85 -10.13
CA THR A 513 62.76 39.22 -10.63
C THR A 513 63.58 40.17 -9.75
N SER A 514 63.97 41.32 -10.31
CA SER A 514 64.68 42.36 -9.54
C SER A 514 63.89 42.85 -8.33
N THR A 515 62.56 42.92 -8.43
CA THR A 515 61.67 43.29 -7.33
C THR A 515 61.67 42.25 -6.21
N GLN A 516 61.65 40.95 -6.55
CA GLN A 516 61.74 39.87 -5.58
C GLN A 516 63.12 39.84 -4.92
N ALA A 517 64.21 39.91 -5.70
CA ALA A 517 65.57 39.91 -5.17
C ALA A 517 65.81 41.09 -4.21
N GLY A 518 65.27 42.27 -4.52
CA GLY A 518 65.32 43.44 -3.63
C GLY A 518 64.49 43.32 -2.35
N SER A 519 63.60 42.33 -2.25
CA SER A 519 62.78 42.07 -1.06
C SER A 519 63.38 41.06 -0.09
N LEU A 520 64.48 40.41 -0.47
CA LEU A 520 65.22 39.47 0.39
C LEU A 520 65.86 40.19 1.59
N SER A 521 65.76 39.57 2.75
CA SER A 521 66.47 39.96 3.96
C SER A 521 67.96 39.63 3.88
N THR A 522 68.76 40.31 4.71
CA THR A 522 70.19 40.04 4.82
C THR A 522 70.49 38.59 5.17
N ALA A 523 69.64 37.96 6.00
CA ALA A 523 69.81 36.55 6.37
C ALA A 523 69.55 35.60 5.18
N GLN A 524 68.52 35.87 4.38
CA GLN A 524 68.20 35.09 3.18
C GLN A 524 69.33 35.18 2.13
N ILE A 525 69.87 36.39 1.89
CA ILE A 525 70.99 36.60 0.96
C ILE A 525 72.26 35.87 1.45
N ALA A 526 72.53 35.91 2.75
CA ALA A 526 73.70 35.23 3.31
C ALA A 526 73.60 33.69 3.21
N ALA A 527 72.38 33.14 3.30
CA ALA A 527 72.15 31.71 3.14
C ALA A 527 72.41 31.22 1.71
N ASP A 528 71.98 31.99 0.70
CA ASP A 528 72.20 31.74 -0.73
C ASP A 528 73.70 31.80 -1.14
N ALA A 529 74.51 32.56 -0.41
CA ALA A 529 75.94 32.72 -0.68
C ALA A 529 76.84 31.54 -0.26
N THR A 530 76.26 30.42 0.19
CA THR A 530 77.04 29.22 0.55
C THR A 530 77.58 28.49 -0.71
N PRO A 531 78.81 27.93 -0.70
CA PRO A 531 79.53 27.59 -1.93
C PRO A 531 78.90 26.42 -2.69
N GLY A 532 78.29 26.71 -3.84
CA GLY A 532 77.72 25.72 -4.75
C GLY A 532 76.73 26.27 -5.79
N GLN A 533 76.11 27.44 -5.53
CA GLN A 533 75.01 27.95 -6.38
C GLN A 533 75.33 29.19 -7.21
N ILE A 534 76.35 29.97 -6.84
CA ILE A 534 76.80 31.16 -7.58
C ILE A 534 77.92 30.72 -8.53
N GLU A 535 77.59 30.17 -9.70
CA GLU A 535 78.56 30.16 -10.80
C GLU A 535 78.77 31.59 -11.28
N ALA A 536 79.99 32.08 -11.11
CA ALA A 536 80.40 33.38 -11.63
C ALA A 536 80.13 33.45 -13.15
N PRO A 537 79.66 34.60 -13.69
CA PRO A 537 79.43 34.73 -15.11
C PRO A 537 80.73 34.45 -15.88
N PRO A 538 80.66 33.82 -17.08
CA PRO A 538 81.85 33.52 -17.85
C PRO A 538 82.58 34.84 -18.12
N ARG A 539 83.82 34.93 -17.63
CA ARG A 539 84.70 36.07 -17.89
C ARG A 539 84.80 36.24 -19.41
N SER A 540 84.19 37.29 -19.94
CA SER A 540 84.47 37.74 -21.30
C SER A 540 85.97 38.00 -21.39
N ARG A 541 86.67 37.20 -22.21
CA ARG A 541 88.04 37.54 -22.61
C ARG A 541 87.98 38.85 -23.40
N ALA A 542 88.96 39.69 -23.08
CA ALA A 542 89.20 41.08 -23.53
C ALA A 542 88.87 41.37 -24.99
#